data_AF-A0A7D8UKV0-F1
#
_entry.id   AF-A0A7D8UKV0-F1
#
_cell.length_a   1.000
_cell.length_b   1.000
_cell.length_c   1.000
_cell.angle_alpha   90.00
_cell.angle_beta   90.00
_cell.angle_gamma   90.00
#
_symmetry.space_group_name_H-M   'P 1'
#
loop_
_entity.id
_entity.type
_entity.pdbx_description
1 polymer ?
#
loop_
_entity_poly.entity_id
_entity_poly.type
_entity_poly.pdbx_seq_one_letter_code
_entity_poly.pdbx_strand_id
1 'polypeptide(L)'
;MFVYVLKYFFGLSESILSVYRADDSGPFPKPYAGSNISASDRIDHITHYGFLRALGGPGLLPTTRRFTRVLKRRLEEKNFSTEWTEMADLSHFFQDVVGASVIECVYGPAMLRINQSFMQDLWRFDASVPWLARGVPSFTKPSAHKPRQDCVHQLKRWYAYAREHFDESHIDRDGDRDPYWGSALMRYR
;
A
#
# COMPACT_ATOMS: atom_id res chain seq x y z
N MET A 1 -2.67 13.77 -15.02
CA MET A 1 -3.40 13.31 -13.82
C MET A 1 -2.49 12.68 -12.77
N PHE A 2 -1.63 11.72 -13.12
CA PHE A 2 -0.78 10.99 -12.16
C PHE A 2 0.12 11.87 -11.28
N VAL A 3 0.88 12.80 -11.87
CA VAL A 3 1.76 13.74 -11.14
C VAL A 3 0.99 14.64 -10.16
N TYR A 4 -0.27 14.96 -10.46
CA TYR A 4 -1.13 15.75 -9.57
C TYR A 4 -1.42 14.99 -8.28
N VAL A 5 -1.80 13.72 -8.40
CA VAL A 5 -2.06 12.83 -7.25
C VAL A 5 -0.79 12.68 -6.41
N LEU A 6 0.35 12.40 -7.03
CA LEU A 6 1.63 12.30 -6.35
C LEU A 6 1.99 13.57 -5.56
N LYS A 7 1.78 14.74 -6.17
CA LYS A 7 2.05 16.03 -5.53
C LYS A 7 1.11 16.31 -4.36
N TYR A 8 -0.20 16.23 -4.59
CA TYR A 8 -1.17 16.75 -3.63
C TYR A 8 -1.64 15.70 -2.62
N PHE A 9 -1.89 14.47 -3.07
CA PHE A 9 -2.39 13.41 -2.19
C PHE A 9 -1.25 12.84 -1.37
N PHE A 10 -0.12 12.53 -2.01
CA PHE A 10 1.02 11.89 -1.35
C PHE A 10 2.10 12.87 -0.89
N GLY A 11 2.05 14.14 -1.31
CA GLY A 11 2.95 15.18 -0.81
C GLY A 11 4.40 15.02 -1.26
N LEU A 12 4.64 14.42 -2.44
CA LEU A 12 5.99 14.23 -2.95
C LEU A 12 6.69 15.57 -3.24
N SER A 13 8.01 15.61 -3.00
CA SER A 13 8.83 16.78 -3.30
C SER A 13 8.99 16.98 -4.80
N GLU A 14 9.31 18.21 -5.21
CA GLU A 14 9.48 18.53 -6.62
C GLU A 14 10.66 17.78 -7.27
N SER A 15 11.70 17.47 -6.49
CA SER A 15 12.82 16.63 -6.92
C SER A 15 12.43 15.19 -7.27
N ILE A 16 11.40 14.64 -6.64
CA ILE A 16 10.88 13.31 -6.97
C ILE A 16 9.89 13.42 -8.13
N LEU A 17 9.02 14.44 -8.11
CA LEU A 17 8.04 14.67 -9.17
C LEU A 17 8.70 14.94 -10.53
N SER A 18 9.89 15.56 -10.57
CA SER A 18 10.64 15.76 -11.81
C SER A 18 11.02 14.45 -12.49
N VAL A 19 11.32 13.39 -11.72
CA VAL A 19 11.63 12.07 -12.28
C VAL A 19 10.41 11.48 -12.97
N TYR A 20 9.24 11.56 -12.32
CA TYR A 20 7.98 11.10 -12.91
C TYR A 20 7.52 11.91 -14.13
N ARG A 21 7.91 13.18 -14.23
CA ARG A 21 7.63 14.01 -15.42
C ARG A 21 8.59 13.73 -16.56
N ALA A 22 9.81 13.30 -16.25
CA ALA A 22 10.83 13.00 -17.24
C ALA A 22 10.59 11.64 -17.93
N ASP A 23 9.89 10.71 -17.28
CA ASP A 23 9.51 9.43 -17.90
C ASP A 23 8.39 9.62 -18.93
N ASP A 24 8.78 9.68 -20.20
CA ASP A 24 7.89 9.72 -21.36
C ASP A 24 7.75 8.34 -22.05
N SER A 25 8.25 7.27 -21.42
CA SER A 25 8.37 5.95 -22.06
C SER A 25 7.07 5.15 -22.06
N GLY A 26 6.14 5.46 -21.15
CA GLY A 26 4.85 4.78 -21.00
C GLY A 26 4.91 3.40 -20.34
N PRO A 27 3.75 2.79 -20.06
CA PRO A 27 3.64 1.61 -19.20
C PRO A 27 3.91 0.27 -19.91
N PHE A 28 3.98 0.27 -21.24
CA PHE A 28 4.05 -0.95 -22.04
C PHE A 28 5.46 -1.55 -22.07
N PRO A 29 5.62 -2.86 -22.38
CA PRO A 29 6.96 -3.45 -22.53
C PRO A 29 7.85 -2.69 -23.52
N LYS A 30 7.29 -2.29 -24.68
CA LYS A 30 7.96 -1.43 -25.64
C LYS A 30 7.72 0.05 -25.27
N PRO A 31 8.77 0.89 -25.15
CA PRO A 31 8.59 2.30 -24.90
C PRO A 31 7.90 3.00 -26.08
N TYR A 32 7.29 4.15 -25.82
CA TYR A 32 6.75 5.00 -26.88
C TYR A 32 7.83 5.42 -27.88
N ALA A 33 7.42 5.62 -29.13
CA ALA A 33 8.34 6.05 -30.19
C ALA A 33 8.96 7.40 -29.84
N GLY A 34 10.29 7.48 -29.91
CA GLY A 34 11.05 8.70 -29.61
C GLY A 34 11.52 8.84 -28.16
N SER A 35 11.03 8.01 -27.23
CA SER A 35 11.55 7.99 -25.85
C SER A 35 12.96 7.41 -25.79
N ASN A 36 13.85 8.08 -25.07
CA ASN A 36 15.23 7.65 -24.81
C ASN A 36 15.48 7.26 -23.35
N ILE A 37 14.41 7.05 -22.57
CA ILE A 37 14.49 6.71 -21.16
C ILE A 37 15.06 5.30 -21.00
N SER A 38 16.09 5.18 -20.15
CA SER A 38 16.76 3.90 -19.88
C SER A 38 15.78 2.94 -19.20
N ALA A 39 15.96 1.62 -19.38
CA ALA A 39 15.03 0.63 -18.85
C ALA A 39 14.79 0.73 -17.32
N SER A 40 15.82 1.14 -16.54
CA SER A 40 15.72 1.33 -15.10
C SER A 40 14.95 2.59 -14.69
N ASP A 41 14.84 3.57 -15.59
CA ASP A 41 14.20 4.87 -15.34
C ASP A 41 12.75 4.92 -15.84
N ARG A 42 12.25 3.82 -16.44
CA ARG A 42 10.87 3.66 -16.91
C ARG A 42 9.90 3.37 -15.76
N ILE A 43 9.73 4.33 -14.87
CA ILE A 43 8.98 4.18 -13.62
C ILE A 43 7.55 3.72 -13.87
N ASP A 44 6.87 4.25 -14.90
CA ASP A 44 5.49 3.86 -15.21
C ASP A 44 5.43 2.38 -15.61
N HIS A 45 6.33 1.95 -16.51
CA HIS A 45 6.45 0.55 -16.92
C HIS A 45 6.75 -0.38 -15.75
N ILE A 46 7.77 -0.06 -14.93
CA ILE A 46 8.17 -0.93 -13.81
C ILE A 46 7.03 -1.07 -12.80
N THR A 47 6.32 0.03 -12.52
CA THR A 47 5.20 0.03 -11.58
C THR A 47 4.01 -0.76 -12.14
N HIS A 48 3.63 -0.48 -13.39
CA HIS A 48 2.55 -1.19 -14.07
C HIS A 48 2.83 -2.70 -14.17
N TYR A 49 4.03 -3.08 -14.60
CA TYR A 49 4.44 -4.47 -14.74
C TYR A 49 4.45 -5.20 -13.40
N GLY A 50 4.98 -4.58 -12.34
CA GLY A 50 4.97 -5.14 -10.99
C GLY A 50 3.55 -5.48 -10.51
N PHE A 51 2.62 -4.53 -10.64
CA PHE A 51 1.22 -4.76 -10.28
C PHE A 51 0.57 -5.83 -11.15
N LEU A 52 0.76 -5.80 -12.48
CA LEU A 52 0.18 -6.78 -13.38
C LEU A 52 0.69 -8.20 -13.08
N ARG A 53 1.99 -8.34 -12.77
CA ARG A 53 2.60 -9.62 -12.41
C ARG A 53 2.05 -10.17 -11.09
N ALA A 54 1.83 -9.32 -10.10
CA ALA A 54 1.40 -9.75 -8.76
C ALA A 54 -0.12 -9.86 -8.59
N LEU A 55 -0.89 -9.09 -9.35
CA LEU A 55 -2.35 -8.97 -9.18
C LEU A 55 -3.13 -9.41 -10.43
N GLY A 56 -2.44 -9.88 -11.48
CA GLY A 56 -3.03 -10.40 -12.70
C GLY A 56 -2.80 -11.90 -12.87
N GLY A 57 -3.76 -12.57 -13.51
CA GLY A 57 -3.65 -13.97 -13.93
C GLY A 57 -3.19 -14.91 -12.81
N PRO A 58 -2.20 -15.80 -13.07
CA PRO A 58 -1.67 -16.72 -12.06
C PRO A 58 -1.04 -16.04 -10.84
N GLY A 59 -0.55 -14.80 -10.97
CA GLY A 59 0.08 -14.06 -9.87
C GLY A 59 -0.89 -13.66 -8.76
N LEU A 60 -2.19 -13.57 -9.08
CA LEU A 60 -3.22 -13.23 -8.09
C LEU A 60 -3.47 -14.36 -7.08
N LEU A 61 -3.26 -15.62 -7.47
CA LEU A 61 -3.64 -16.79 -6.65
C LEU A 61 -2.96 -16.83 -5.27
N PRO A 62 -1.63 -16.63 -5.14
CA PRO A 62 -0.97 -16.47 -3.84
C PRO A 62 -1.58 -15.36 -2.97
N THR A 63 -1.86 -14.19 -3.57
CA THR A 63 -2.49 -13.05 -2.90
C THR A 63 -3.88 -13.40 -2.39
N THR A 64 -4.73 -14.05 -3.20
CA THR A 64 -6.06 -14.50 -2.78
C THR A 64 -5.98 -15.48 -1.62
N ARG A 65 -5.09 -16.48 -1.67
CA ARG A 65 -4.92 -17.46 -0.59
C ARG A 65 -4.49 -16.80 0.72
N ARG A 66 -3.54 -15.85 0.66
CA ARG A 66 -3.14 -15.07 1.84
C ARG A 66 -4.29 -14.26 2.40
N PHE A 67 -4.99 -13.51 1.54
CA PHE A 67 -6.10 -12.66 1.96
C PHE A 67 -7.20 -13.48 2.65
N THR A 68 -7.64 -14.59 2.05
CA THR A 68 -8.66 -15.47 2.64
C THR A 68 -8.23 -16.00 4.01
N ARG A 69 -6.96 -16.42 4.16
CA ARG A 69 -6.42 -16.89 5.44
C ARG A 69 -6.40 -15.79 6.51
N VAL A 70 -5.94 -14.59 6.16
CA VAL A 70 -5.88 -13.45 7.10
C VAL A 70 -7.29 -12.99 7.47
N LEU A 71 -8.20 -12.90 6.50
CA LEU A 71 -9.58 -12.51 6.72
C LEU A 71 -10.30 -13.50 7.65
N LYS A 72 -10.16 -14.80 7.38
CA LYS A 72 -10.72 -15.85 8.23
C LYS A 72 -10.22 -15.72 9.67
N ARG A 73 -8.90 -15.60 9.86
CA ARG A 73 -8.29 -15.42 11.19
C ARG A 73 -8.86 -14.20 11.92
N ARG A 74 -8.97 -13.05 11.25
CA ARG A 74 -9.50 -11.81 11.85
C ARG A 74 -10.98 -11.89 12.18
N LEU A 75 -11.77 -12.62 11.39
CA LEU A 75 -13.19 -12.89 11.70
C LEU A 75 -13.32 -13.82 12.91
N GLU A 76 -12.48 -14.85 13.01
CA GLU A 76 -12.45 -15.76 14.17
C GLU A 76 -12.05 -15.00 15.45
N GLU A 77 -11.08 -14.08 15.37
CA GLU A 77 -10.66 -13.21 16.49
C GLU A 77 -11.78 -12.29 17.02
N LYS A 78 -12.85 -12.06 16.25
CA LYS A 78 -14.01 -11.30 16.74
C LYS A 78 -14.88 -12.07 17.73
N ASN A 79 -14.71 -13.39 17.83
CA ASN A 79 -15.45 -14.25 18.75
C ASN A 79 -16.97 -14.01 18.71
N PHE A 80 -17.53 -13.95 17.50
CA PHE A 80 -18.97 -13.72 17.33
C PHE A 80 -19.80 -14.75 18.08
N SER A 81 -20.88 -14.29 18.69
CA SER A 81 -21.90 -15.16 19.28
C SER A 81 -22.67 -15.90 18.17
N THR A 82 -23.30 -17.01 18.53
CA THR A 82 -24.34 -17.64 17.69
C THR A 82 -25.63 -16.82 17.64
N GLU A 83 -25.78 -15.88 18.58
CA GLU A 83 -26.89 -14.93 18.65
C GLU A 83 -26.59 -13.63 17.91
N TRP A 84 -27.66 -12.93 17.52
CA TRP A 84 -27.53 -11.62 16.86
C TRP A 84 -26.71 -10.66 17.73
N THR A 85 -25.61 -10.15 17.14
CA THR A 85 -24.72 -9.19 17.79
C THR A 85 -24.85 -7.85 17.08
N GLU A 86 -25.35 -6.84 17.79
CA GLU A 86 -25.41 -5.48 17.25
C GLU A 86 -24.02 -4.86 17.22
N MET A 87 -23.67 -4.21 16.10
CA MET A 87 -22.41 -3.49 15.93
C MET A 87 -22.70 -2.02 15.62
N ALA A 88 -22.00 -1.12 16.30
CA ALA A 88 -22.27 0.31 16.23
C ALA A 88 -22.00 0.94 14.86
N ASP A 89 -21.04 0.41 14.09
CA ASP A 89 -20.62 0.98 12.81
C ASP A 89 -20.15 -0.11 11.84
N LEU A 90 -20.96 -0.34 10.80
CA LEU A 90 -20.66 -1.29 9.73
C LEU A 90 -19.41 -0.90 8.93
N SER A 91 -19.22 0.39 8.67
CA SER A 91 -18.05 0.87 7.92
C SER A 91 -16.78 0.62 8.72
N HIS A 92 -16.80 0.93 10.01
CA HIS A 92 -15.68 0.65 10.91
C HIS A 92 -15.37 -0.85 10.98
N PHE A 93 -16.40 -1.71 11.01
CA PHE A 93 -16.22 -3.16 10.94
C PHE A 93 -15.48 -3.61 9.67
N PHE A 94 -15.91 -3.15 8.49
CA PHE A 94 -15.25 -3.47 7.23
C PHE A 94 -13.82 -2.93 7.18
N GLN A 95 -13.60 -1.70 7.67
CA GLN A 95 -12.29 -1.06 7.75
C GLN A 95 -11.31 -1.85 8.62
N ASP A 96 -11.75 -2.30 9.79
CA ASP A 96 -10.93 -3.02 10.77
C ASP A 96 -10.68 -4.48 10.38
N VAL A 97 -11.67 -5.15 9.78
CA VAL A 97 -11.54 -6.56 9.39
C VAL A 97 -10.99 -6.70 7.98
N VAL A 98 -11.73 -6.21 6.97
CA VAL A 98 -11.37 -6.37 5.56
C VAL A 98 -10.16 -5.49 5.22
N GLY A 99 -10.19 -4.22 5.61
CA GLY A 99 -9.09 -3.29 5.35
C GLY A 99 -7.76 -3.76 5.93
N ALA A 100 -7.75 -4.13 7.21
CA ALA A 100 -6.54 -4.66 7.84
C ALA A 100 -6.08 -5.99 7.24
N SER A 101 -7.02 -6.83 6.78
CA SER A 101 -6.67 -8.07 6.05
C SER A 101 -5.95 -7.78 4.74
N VAL A 102 -6.38 -6.78 3.98
CA VAL A 102 -5.72 -6.36 2.74
C VAL A 102 -4.31 -5.83 3.05
N ILE A 103 -4.17 -4.94 4.04
CA ILE A 103 -2.88 -4.36 4.40
C ILE A 103 -1.90 -5.45 4.84
N GLU A 104 -2.31 -6.35 5.73
CA GLU A 104 -1.45 -7.46 6.16
C GLU A 104 -1.12 -8.43 5.02
N CYS A 105 -2.06 -8.67 4.10
CA CYS A 105 -1.83 -9.55 2.95
C CYS A 105 -0.75 -9.01 2.02
N VAL A 106 -0.74 -7.68 1.80
CA VAL A 106 0.17 -7.01 0.87
C VAL A 106 1.51 -6.69 1.52
N TYR A 107 1.50 -6.06 2.70
CA TYR A 107 2.68 -5.53 3.41
C TYR A 107 3.21 -6.44 4.52
N GLY A 108 2.53 -7.56 4.76
CA GLY A 108 2.92 -8.53 5.78
C GLY A 108 2.43 -8.16 7.18
N PRO A 109 2.52 -9.12 8.13
CA PRO A 109 2.07 -8.90 9.52
C PRO A 109 2.93 -7.88 10.26
N ALA A 110 4.22 -7.72 9.90
CA ALA A 110 5.09 -6.73 10.51
C ALA A 110 4.52 -5.30 10.38
N MET A 111 3.89 -4.96 9.25
CA MET A 111 3.33 -3.63 9.01
C MET A 111 2.37 -3.20 10.11
N LEU A 112 1.41 -4.04 10.48
CA LEU A 112 0.43 -3.72 11.52
C LEU A 112 0.95 -3.97 12.94
N ARG A 113 1.88 -4.93 13.11
CA ARG A 113 2.48 -5.23 14.41
C ARG A 113 3.29 -4.06 14.95
N ILE A 114 4.11 -3.43 14.11
CA ILE A 114 4.96 -2.30 14.53
C ILE A 114 4.22 -0.96 14.44
N ASN A 115 3.15 -0.88 13.65
CA ASN A 115 2.34 0.31 13.44
C ASN A 115 0.89 0.09 13.89
N GLN A 116 0.67 0.02 15.21
CA GLN A 116 -0.65 -0.29 15.79
C GLN A 116 -1.76 0.70 15.39
N SER A 117 -1.42 1.97 15.14
CA SER A 117 -2.38 3.00 14.71
C SER A 117 -2.58 3.07 13.19
N PHE A 118 -1.87 2.26 12.40
CA PHE A 118 -1.79 2.46 10.94
C PHE A 118 -3.16 2.47 10.27
N MET A 119 -4.03 1.52 10.61
CA MET A 119 -5.37 1.47 10.02
C MET A 119 -6.17 2.74 10.34
N GLN A 120 -6.12 3.22 11.59
CA GLN A 120 -6.81 4.45 11.97
C GLN A 120 -6.28 5.65 11.21
N ASP A 121 -4.95 5.77 11.08
CA ASP A 121 -4.32 6.88 10.36
C ASP A 121 -4.59 6.81 8.84
N LEU A 122 -4.65 5.60 8.27
CA LEU A 122 -4.99 5.37 6.87
C LEU A 122 -6.41 5.84 6.55
N TRP A 123 -7.39 5.50 7.39
CA TRP A 123 -8.77 5.95 7.20
C TRP A 123 -8.96 7.45 7.45
N ARG A 124 -8.20 8.03 8.40
CA ARG A 124 -8.14 9.49 8.56
C ARG A 124 -7.50 10.19 7.36
N PHE A 125 -6.51 9.56 6.73
CA PHE A 125 -5.92 10.04 5.48
C PHE A 125 -6.92 9.97 4.33
N ASP A 126 -7.60 8.85 4.16
CA ASP A 126 -8.66 8.69 3.14
C ASP A 126 -9.74 9.77 3.27
N ALA A 127 -10.26 9.98 4.48
CA ALA A 127 -11.21 11.06 4.78
C ALA A 127 -10.67 12.48 4.51
N SER A 128 -9.34 12.65 4.48
CA SER A 128 -8.67 13.92 4.20
C SER A 128 -8.38 14.15 2.72
N VAL A 129 -8.47 13.11 1.87
CA VAL A 129 -8.18 13.18 0.44
C VAL A 129 -8.90 14.32 -0.27
N PRO A 130 -10.20 14.61 -0.04
CA PRO A 130 -10.87 15.73 -0.71
C PRO A 130 -10.21 17.09 -0.45
N TRP A 131 -9.67 17.31 0.77
CA TRP A 131 -8.96 18.54 1.11
C TRP A 131 -7.59 18.62 0.43
N LEU A 132 -6.87 17.51 0.42
CA LEU A 132 -5.58 17.39 -0.26
C LEU A 132 -5.73 17.57 -1.77
N ALA A 133 -6.76 16.97 -2.36
CA ALA A 133 -7.08 17.04 -3.78
C ALA A 133 -7.39 18.48 -4.25
N ARG A 134 -7.89 19.34 -3.37
CA ARG A 134 -8.10 20.77 -3.63
C ARG A 134 -6.84 21.62 -3.44
N GLY A 135 -5.72 21.01 -3.04
CA GLY A 135 -4.46 21.73 -2.80
C GLY A 135 -4.50 22.66 -1.59
N VAL A 136 -5.40 22.42 -0.62
CA VAL A 136 -5.53 23.29 0.55
C VAL A 136 -4.22 23.26 1.36
N PRO A 137 -3.59 24.42 1.61
CA PRO A 137 -2.32 24.48 2.32
C PRO A 137 -2.39 23.93 3.74
N SER A 138 -1.27 23.38 4.22
CA SER A 138 -1.19 22.77 5.55
C SER A 138 -1.43 23.78 6.68
N PHE A 139 -1.07 25.05 6.52
CA PHE A 139 -1.34 26.08 7.52
C PHE A 139 -2.84 26.43 7.64
N THR A 140 -3.63 26.22 6.58
CA THR A 140 -5.08 26.46 6.59
C THR A 140 -5.85 25.29 7.19
N LYS A 141 -5.45 24.05 6.86
CA LYS A 141 -6.09 22.83 7.39
C LYS A 141 -5.05 21.80 7.82
N PRO A 142 -4.32 22.02 8.92
CA PRO A 142 -3.27 21.10 9.37
C PRO A 142 -3.78 19.67 9.60
N SER A 143 -5.02 19.56 10.09
CA SER A 143 -5.68 18.28 10.38
C SER A 143 -5.86 17.38 9.13
N ALA A 144 -5.89 17.94 7.92
CA ALA A 144 -5.98 17.16 6.68
C ALA A 144 -4.62 16.63 6.20
N HIS A 145 -3.51 17.21 6.67
CA HIS A 145 -2.16 16.82 6.26
C HIS A 145 -1.51 15.85 7.25
N LYS A 146 -1.85 15.95 8.53
CA LYS A 146 -1.27 15.12 9.59
C LYS A 146 -1.46 13.61 9.35
N PRO A 147 -2.65 13.09 9.00
CA PRO A 147 -2.83 11.65 8.77
C PRO A 147 -1.93 11.09 7.66
N ARG A 148 -1.72 11.86 6.57
CA ARG A 148 -0.78 11.50 5.51
C ARG A 148 0.65 11.39 6.04
N GLN A 149 1.10 12.37 6.83
CA GLN A 149 2.45 12.38 7.41
C GLN A 149 2.65 11.20 8.35
N ASP A 150 1.65 10.89 9.17
CA ASP A 150 1.66 9.76 10.09
C ASP A 150 1.73 8.44 9.31
N CYS A 151 0.97 8.27 8.22
CA CYS A 151 1.07 7.10 7.33
C CYS A 151 2.45 6.97 6.70
N VAL A 152 3.03 8.06 6.17
CA VAL A 152 4.37 8.05 5.56
C VAL A 152 5.43 7.66 6.58
N HIS A 153 5.35 8.16 7.81
CA HIS A 153 6.29 7.80 8.87
C HIS A 153 6.20 6.31 9.22
N GLN A 154 4.98 5.78 9.33
CA GLN A 154 4.72 4.36 9.61
C GLN A 154 5.21 3.44 8.48
N LEU A 155 5.01 3.83 7.23
CA LEU A 155 5.55 3.12 6.07
C LEU A 155 7.08 3.13 6.05
N LYS A 156 7.72 4.26 6.37
CA LYS A 156 9.19 4.34 6.47
C LYS A 156 9.72 3.46 7.60
N ARG A 157 9.05 3.45 8.75
CA ARG A 157 9.39 2.57 9.88
C ARG A 157 9.28 1.10 9.49
N TRP A 158 8.21 0.72 8.79
CA TRP A 158 8.05 -0.63 8.25
C TRP A 158 9.12 -1.00 7.24
N TYR A 159 9.43 -0.11 6.31
CA TYR A 159 10.47 -0.35 5.31
C TYR A 159 11.84 -0.60 5.96
N ALA A 160 12.22 0.22 6.95
CA ALA A 160 13.46 0.05 7.69
C ALA A 160 13.48 -1.27 8.47
N TYR A 161 12.41 -1.56 9.21
CA TYR A 161 12.26 -2.79 9.98
C TYR A 161 12.33 -4.03 9.10
N ALA A 162 11.61 -4.02 7.97
CA ALA A 162 11.57 -5.14 7.04
C ALA A 162 12.95 -5.39 6.41
N ARG A 163 13.67 -4.33 6.04
CA ARG A 163 15.03 -4.44 5.50
C ARG A 163 16.03 -5.01 6.52
N GLU A 164 15.90 -4.64 7.79
CA GLU A 164 16.81 -5.09 8.85
C GLU A 164 16.59 -6.57 9.22
N HIS A 165 15.35 -7.05 9.22
CA HIS A 165 14.99 -8.38 9.73
C HIS A 165 14.75 -9.43 8.65
N PHE A 166 14.69 -9.02 7.38
CA PHE A 166 14.45 -9.94 6.27
C PHE A 166 15.68 -10.81 6.00
N ASP A 167 15.41 -12.07 5.70
CA ASP A 167 16.36 -13.05 5.20
C ASP A 167 15.62 -13.94 4.19
N GLU A 168 16.29 -14.38 3.12
CA GLU A 168 15.67 -15.16 2.06
C GLU A 168 15.06 -16.49 2.56
N SER A 169 15.58 -17.03 3.67
CA SER A 169 15.04 -18.23 4.32
C SER A 169 13.61 -18.05 4.86
N HIS A 170 13.17 -16.80 5.06
CA HIS A 170 11.83 -16.49 5.54
C HIS A 170 10.76 -16.50 4.44
N ILE A 171 11.16 -16.66 3.17
CA ILE A 171 10.21 -16.71 2.06
C ILE A 171 9.48 -18.06 2.10
N ASP A 172 8.15 -18.01 2.12
CA ASP A 172 7.27 -19.19 2.03
C ASP A 172 7.62 -20.01 0.77
N ARG A 173 7.33 -21.31 0.78
CA ARG A 173 7.64 -22.22 -0.34
C ARG A 173 7.05 -21.80 -1.69
N ASP A 174 6.02 -20.97 -1.69
CA ASP A 174 5.41 -20.42 -2.90
C ASP A 174 6.16 -19.20 -3.49
N GLY A 175 7.21 -18.74 -2.81
CA GLY A 175 8.05 -17.62 -3.22
C GLY A 175 7.43 -16.24 -2.98
N ASP A 176 6.19 -16.17 -2.51
CA ASP A 176 5.43 -14.92 -2.51
C ASP A 176 5.32 -14.27 -1.13
N ARG A 177 5.27 -15.03 -0.04
CA ARG A 177 5.10 -14.45 1.29
C ARG A 177 6.39 -14.44 2.12
N ASP A 178 6.61 -13.39 2.90
CA ASP A 178 7.45 -13.42 4.10
C ASP A 178 6.80 -12.61 5.25
N PRO A 179 7.21 -12.78 6.51
CA PRO A 179 6.62 -12.08 7.66
C PRO A 179 6.87 -10.56 7.72
N TYR A 180 7.87 -10.05 6.99
CA TYR A 180 8.37 -8.70 7.10
C TYR A 180 7.90 -7.81 5.95
N TRP A 181 8.17 -8.19 4.70
CA TRP A 181 7.71 -7.46 3.52
C TRP A 181 6.30 -7.86 3.09
N GLY A 182 5.83 -9.04 3.48
CA GLY A 182 4.55 -9.55 3.04
C GLY A 182 4.65 -10.18 1.66
N SER A 183 4.08 -9.54 0.64
CA SER A 183 4.01 -10.09 -0.71
C SER A 183 5.30 -9.87 -1.52
N ALA A 184 5.54 -10.69 -2.55
CA ALA A 184 6.65 -10.49 -3.48
C ALA A 184 6.52 -9.16 -4.22
N LEU A 185 5.30 -8.62 -4.36
CA LEU A 185 5.07 -7.27 -4.90
C LEU A 185 5.78 -6.20 -4.06
N MET A 186 5.76 -6.32 -2.73
CA MET A 186 6.41 -5.37 -1.84
C MET A 186 7.93 -5.58 -1.76
N ARG A 187 8.40 -6.82 -1.94
CA ARG A 187 9.84 -7.14 -2.10
C ARG A 187 10.39 -6.76 -3.46
N TYR A 188 9.53 -6.62 -4.45
CA TYR A 188 9.86 -6.19 -5.81
C TYR A 188 10.17 -4.69 -5.80
N ARG A 189 11.30 -4.33 -5.17
CA ARG A 189 12.12 -3.10 -5.27
C ARG A 189 13.09 -2.94 -4.10
#